data_AF-A0A3C1P298-F1
#
_entry.id   AF-A0A3C1P298-F1
#
_cell.length_a   1.000
_cell.length_b   1.000
_cell.length_c   1.000
_cell.angle_alpha   90.00
_cell.angle_beta   90.00
_cell.angle_gamma   90.00
#
_symmetry.space_group_name_H-M   'P 1'
#
loop_
_entity.id
_entity.type
_entity.pdbx_description
1 polymer ?
#
loop_
_entity_poly.entity_id
_entity_poly.type
_entity_poly.pdbx_seq_one_letter_code
_entity_poly.pdbx_strand_id
1 'polypeptide(L)' 'EVVIELPSELWAGRESVVLHEVAHHLACSRGIPSERSSVRWHGAEFRAAMDVVVTAMLGEAAALLLRAGYDAAGVR' A
#
# COMPACT_ATOMS: atom_id res chain seq x y z
N GLU A 1 1.40 -0.92 23.69
CA GLU A 1 1.54 -1.92 22.61
C GLU A 1 0.29 -1.82 21.76
N VAL A 2 0.41 -1.34 20.50
CA VAL A 2 -0.73 -1.29 19.59
C VAL A 2 -0.63 -2.54 18.73
N VAL A 3 -1.45 -3.53 19.04
CA VAL A 3 -1.59 -4.74 18.24
C VAL A 3 -2.55 -4.41 17.11
N ILE A 4 -2.03 -4.32 15.88
CA ILE A 4 -2.87 -4.27 14.68
C ILE A 4 -3.20 -5.73 14.35
N GLU A 5 -4.38 -6.20 14.74
CA GLU A 5 -4.86 -7.51 14.31
C GLU A 5 -5.09 -7.47 12.80
N LEU A 6 -4.40 -8.37 12.07
CA LEU A 6 -4.67 -8.58 10.66
C LEU A 6 -6.05 -9.25 10.52
N PRO A 7 -6.86 -8.88 9.52
CA PRO A 7 -8.17 -9.49 9.34
C PRO A 7 -8.06 -11.01 9.19
N SER A 8 -8.73 -11.77 10.06
CA SER A 8 -8.84 -13.24 9.95
C SER A 8 -9.82 -13.68 8.85
N GLU A 9 -10.53 -12.72 8.26
CA GLU A 9 -11.57 -12.97 7.26
C GLU A 9 -10.99 -12.93 5.84
N LEU A 10 -11.16 -14.02 5.10
CA LEU A 10 -10.57 -14.21 3.76
C LEU A 10 -10.95 -13.12 2.74
N TRP A 11 -12.10 -12.46 2.91
CA TRP A 11 -12.52 -11.41 1.99
C TRP A 11 -11.63 -10.16 2.12
N ALA A 12 -11.27 -9.77 3.35
CA ALA A 12 -10.41 -8.62 3.59
C ALA A 12 -8.99 -8.82 3.05
N GLY A 13 -8.49 -10.06 3.10
CA GLY A 13 -7.23 -10.43 2.46
C GLY A 13 -7.28 -10.28 0.94
N ARG A 14 -8.38 -10.72 0.29
CA ARG A 14 -8.57 -10.57 -1.15
C ARG A 14 -8.65 -9.11 -1.58
N GLU A 15 -9.41 -8.30 -0.85
CA GLU A 15 -9.51 -6.86 -1.13
C GLU A 15 -8.17 -6.17 -0.98
N SER A 16 -7.42 -6.48 0.08
CA SER A 16 -6.08 -5.92 0.29
C SER A 16 -5.12 -6.23 -0.86
N VAL A 17 -5.17 -7.46 -1.41
CA VAL A 17 -4.38 -7.83 -2.60
C VAL A 17 -4.83 -7.03 -3.83
N VAL A 18 -6.13 -6.87 -4.06
CA VAL A 18 -6.60 -6.07 -5.20
C VAL A 18 -6.14 -4.61 -5.09
N LEU A 19 -6.25 -3.99 -3.91
CA LEU A 19 -5.78 -2.63 -3.70
C LEU A 19 -4.26 -2.49 -3.91
N HIS A 20 -3.49 -3.50 -3.47
CA HIS A 20 -2.05 -3.59 -3.68
C HIS A 20 -1.69 -3.61 -5.17
N GLU A 21 -2.33 -4.47 -5.96
CA GLU A 21 -2.05 -4.57 -7.39
C GLU A 21 -2.48 -3.32 -8.16
N VAL A 22 -3.58 -2.66 -7.74
CA VAL A 22 -3.98 -1.36 -8.30
C VAL A 22 -2.93 -0.29 -8.01
N ALA A 23 -2.36 -0.25 -6.80
CA ALA A 23 -1.28 0.67 -6.48
C ALA A 23 -0.04 0.43 -7.35
N HIS A 24 0.32 -0.83 -7.63
CA HIS A 24 1.35 -1.16 -8.62
C HIS A 24 1.03 -0.63 -10.01
N HIS A 25 -0.20 -0.85 -10.49
CA HIS A 25 -0.63 -0.34 -11.80
C HIS A 25 -0.52 1.19 -11.89
N LEU A 26 -0.92 1.91 -10.84
CA LEU A 26 -0.82 3.37 -10.77
C LEU A 26 0.63 3.85 -10.71
N ALA A 27 1.49 3.19 -9.94
CA ALA A 27 2.92 3.52 -9.86
C ALA A 27 3.63 3.31 -11.20
N CYS A 28 3.35 2.20 -11.89
CA CYS A 28 3.92 1.91 -13.21
C CYS A 28 3.39 2.85 -14.30
N SER A 29 2.10 3.19 -14.29
CA SER A 29 1.51 4.10 -15.28
C SER A 29 2.03 5.55 -15.17
N ARG A 30 2.58 5.94 -14.02
CA ARG A 30 3.27 7.23 -13.81
C ARG A 30 4.74 7.23 -14.21
N GLY A 31 5.24 6.17 -14.85
CA GLY A 31 6.54 6.18 -15.53
C GLY A 31 7.71 5.55 -14.78
N ILE A 32 7.45 4.70 -13.78
CA ILE A 32 8.50 3.86 -13.19
C ILE A 32 8.68 2.63 -14.09
N PRO A 33 9.87 2.41 -14.69
CA PRO A 33 10.16 1.18 -15.39
C PRO A 33 10.13 0.01 -14.41
N SER A 34 9.53 -1.11 -14.82
CA SER A 34 9.60 -2.38 -14.07
C SER A 34 11.03 -2.93 -14.08
N GLU A 35 11.91 -2.40 -13.24
CA GLU A 35 13.22 -3.02 -13.06
C GLU A 35 13.05 -4.39 -12.39
N ARG A 36 13.67 -5.42 -12.99
CA ARG A 36 13.59 -6.82 -12.54
C ARG A 36 14.15 -7.07 -11.12
N SER A 37 14.69 -6.06 -10.44
CA SER A 37 15.13 -6.22 -9.05
C SER A 37 13.93 -6.07 -8.12
N SER A 38 13.58 -7.15 -7.44
CA SER A 38 12.45 -7.28 -6.50
C SER A 38 12.43 -6.25 -5.35
N VAL A 39 13.52 -5.51 -5.14
CA VAL A 39 13.67 -4.54 -4.03
C VAL A 39 13.10 -3.15 -4.38
N ARG A 40 12.88 -2.82 -5.66
CA ARG A 40 12.41 -1.48 -6.09
C ARG A 40 10.90 -1.38 -6.36
N TRP A 41 10.11 -2.43 -6.11
CA TRP A 41 8.69 -2.46 -6.48
C TRP A 41 7.78 -1.70 -5.51
N HIS A 42 8.21 -1.51 -4.26
CA HIS A 42 7.48 -0.79 -3.21
C HIS A 42 8.17 0.51 -2.78
N GLY A 43 8.75 1.21 -3.78
CA GLY A 43 9.41 2.51 -3.64
C GLY A 43 8.46 3.65 -3.26
N ALA A 44 8.97 4.89 -3.25
CA ALA A 44 8.23 6.07 -2.81
C ALA A 44 6.94 6.29 -3.61
N GLU A 45 7.01 6.05 -4.91
CA GLU A 45 5.88 6.20 -5.82
C GLU A 45 4.81 5.12 -5.59
N PHE A 46 5.20 3.88 -5.28
CA PHE A 46 4.25 2.86 -4.87
C PHE A 46 3.57 3.26 -3.57
N ARG A 47 4.32 3.71 -2.57
CA ARG A 47 3.74 4.15 -1.29
C ARG A 47 2.77 5.32 -1.48
N ALA A 48 3.12 6.29 -2.32
CA ALA A 48 2.22 7.38 -2.68
C ALA A 48 0.96 6.88 -3.41
N ALA A 49 1.10 5.93 -4.33
CA ALA A 49 -0.03 5.33 -5.02
C ALA A 49 -0.93 4.54 -4.05
N MET A 50 -0.34 3.78 -3.13
CA MET A 50 -1.06 3.01 -2.12
C MET A 50 -1.84 3.93 -1.16
N ASP A 51 -1.24 5.05 -0.73
CA ASP A 51 -1.91 6.07 0.09
C ASP A 51 -3.14 6.65 -0.62
N VAL A 52 -3.02 6.97 -1.92
CA VAL A 52 -4.16 7.43 -2.74
C VAL A 52 -5.25 6.36 -2.84
N VAL A 53 -4.89 5.12 -3.13
CA VAL A 53 -5.84 4.01 -3.28
C VAL A 53 -6.57 3.73 -1.96
N VAL A 54 -5.84 3.64 -0.85
CA VAL A 54 -6.43 3.39 0.47
C VAL A 54 -7.32 4.55 0.91
N THR A 55 -6.90 5.80 0.68
CA THR A 55 -7.74 6.98 0.97
C THR A 55 -9.05 6.92 0.18
N ALA A 56 -8.97 6.60 -1.11
CA ALA A 56 -10.15 6.55 -1.99
C ALA A 56 -11.10 5.39 -1.67
N MET A 57 -10.57 4.22 -1.33
CA MET A 57 -11.35 2.99 -1.19
C MET A 57 -11.79 2.71 0.25
N LEU A 58 -10.96 3.05 1.23
CA LEU A 58 -11.14 2.71 2.65
C LEU A 58 -11.23 3.95 3.55
N GLY A 59 -10.96 5.14 3.02
CA GLY A 59 -11.07 6.42 3.71
C GLY A 59 -9.82 6.86 4.48
N GLU A 60 -9.88 8.09 4.99
CA GLU A 60 -8.76 8.80 5.64
C GLU A 60 -8.20 8.08 6.87
N ALA A 61 -9.05 7.44 7.66
CA ALA A 61 -8.61 6.72 8.86
C ALA A 61 -7.72 5.52 8.51
N ALA A 62 -8.07 4.77 7.46
CA ALA A 62 -7.26 3.66 6.98
C ALA A 62 -5.94 4.15 6.37
N ALA A 63 -5.98 5.27 5.63
CA ALA A 63 -4.78 5.89 5.07
C ALA A 63 -3.83 6.38 6.17
N LEU A 64 -4.36 6.96 7.26
CA LEU A 64 -3.57 7.34 8.43
C LEU A 64 -2.85 6.14 9.05
N LEU A 65 -3.55 5.00 9.23
CA LEU A 65 -2.94 3.78 9.76
C LEU A 65 -1.84 3.24 8.83
N LEU A 66 -2.07 3.26 7.51
CA LEU A 66 -1.06 2.87 6.52
C LEU A 66 0.20 3.73 6.66
N ARG A 67 0.06 5.05 6.68
CA ARG A 67 1.19 5.99 6.81
C ARG A 67 1.93 5.81 8.13
N ALA A 68 1.22 5.62 9.24
CA ALA A 68 1.82 5.31 10.53
C ALA A 68 2.62 3.99 10.49
N GLY A 69 2.12 2.97 9.77
CA GLY A 69 2.84 1.72 9.53
C GLY A 69 4.11 1.91 8.72
N TYR A 70 4.08 2.73 7.67
CA TYR A 70 5.27 3.08 6.88
C TYR A 70 6.31 3.84 7.70
N ASP A 71 5.89 4.82 8.50
CA ASP A 71 6.77 5.55 9.41
C ASP A 71 7.42 4.62 10.43
N ALA A 72 6.65 3.72 11.04
CA ALA A 72 7.16 2.72 11.99
C ALA A 72 8.15 1.73 11.35
N ALA A 73 7.98 1.43 10.06
CA ALA A 73 8.88 0.59 9.28
C ALA A 73 10.09 1.36 8.69
N GLY A 74 10.19 2.68 8.91
CA GLY A 74 11.29 3.52 8.42
C GLY A 74 11.29 3.74 6.90
N VAL A 75 10.13 3.58 6.24
CA VAL A 75 9.98 3.69 4.79
C VAL A 75 9.03 4.83 4.43
N ARG A 76 9.55 6.06 4.39
CA ARG A 76 8.77 7.25 4.02
C ARG A 76 8.83 7.49 2.52
#